data_AF-A0ABD0NFQ3-F1
#
_entry.id   AF-A0ABD0NFQ3-F1
#
_cell.length_a   1.000
_cell.length_b   1.000
_cell.length_c   1.000
_cell.angle_alpha   90.00
_cell.angle_beta   90.00
_cell.angle_gamma   90.00
#
_symmetry.space_group_name_H-M   'P 1'
#
loop_
_entity.id
_entity.type
_entity.pdbx_description
1 polymer ?
#
loop_
_entity_poly.entity_id
_entity_poly.type
_entity_poly.pdbx_seq_one_letter_code
_entity_poly.pdbx_strand_id
1 'polypeptide(L)' 'MSNIAKVLSRRQERGEEVETNKKVIPFKKQDYQSLKQECLAKGTLFCDPTFPAESDSLGYNELGPQSSKARGVQWKRPK' A
#
# COMPACT_ATOMS: atom_id res chain seq x y z
N MET A 1 16.49 -2.58 -18.84
CA MET A 1 17.44 -2.22 -17.77
C MET A 1 17.33 -3.24 -16.64
N SER A 2 18.47 -3.82 -16.23
CA SER A 2 18.61 -5.16 -15.65
C SER A 2 18.08 -5.29 -14.21
N ASN A 3 17.32 -6.35 -13.93
CA ASN A 3 16.85 -6.74 -12.59
C ASN A 3 18.00 -6.88 -11.57
N ILE A 4 19.20 -7.19 -12.03
CA ILE A 4 20.40 -7.38 -11.21
C ILE A 4 20.83 -6.06 -10.58
N ALA A 5 20.79 -4.95 -11.32
CA ALA A 5 21.14 -3.63 -10.79
C ALA A 5 20.19 -3.23 -9.64
N LYS A 6 18.88 -3.48 -9.80
CA LYS A 6 17.87 -3.21 -8.77
C LYS A 6 18.05 -4.07 -7.52
N VAL A 7 18.52 -5.31 -7.67
CA VAL A 7 18.81 -6.22 -6.54
C VAL A 7 20.08 -5.81 -5.81
N LEU A 8 21.12 -5.38 -6.54
CA LEU A 8 22.39 -4.92 -5.97
C LEU A 8 22.22 -3.60 -5.21
N SER A 9 21.49 -2.61 -5.76
CA SER A 9 21.18 -1.37 -5.04
C SER A 9 20.43 -1.63 -3.74
N ARG A 10 19.43 -2.53 -3.75
CA ARG A 10 18.71 -2.95 -2.53
C ARG A 10 19.59 -3.68 -1.52
N ARG A 11 20.67 -4.34 -1.96
CA ARG A 11 21.63 -5.00 -1.05
C ARG A 11 22.60 -4.00 -0.44
N GLN A 12 23.04 -3.00 -1.20
CA GLN A 12 23.83 -1.88 -0.67
C GLN A 12 23.03 -1.05 0.35
N GLU A 13 21.76 -0.75 0.06
CA GLU A 13 20.84 -0.08 0.99
C GLU A 13 20.58 -0.86 2.29
N ARG A 14 20.80 -2.18 2.28
CA ARG A 14 20.63 -3.07 3.45
C ARG A 14 21.96 -3.43 4.13
N GLY A 15 23.10 -3.12 3.53
CA GLY A 15 24.43 -3.57 3.94
C GLY A 15 25.08 -2.73 5.03
N GLU A 16 24.50 -1.58 5.36
CA GLU A 16 24.93 -0.70 6.43
C GLU A 16 23.68 -0.21 7.16
N GLU A 17 23.16 -0.94 8.15
CA GLU A 17 22.28 -0.33 9.16
C GLU A 17 21.97 -1.26 10.33
N VAL A 18 22.40 -0.80 11.50
CA VAL A 18 21.98 -1.23 12.83
C VAL A 18 20.45 -1.16 12.93
N GLU A 19 19.85 -2.20 13.52
CA GLU A 19 18.44 -2.27 13.89
C GLU A 19 18.01 -1.02 14.65
N THR A 20 17.45 -0.06 13.93
CA THR A 20 16.72 1.06 14.51
C THR A 20 15.44 1.24 13.70
N ASN A 21 14.33 1.43 14.38
CA ASN A 21 13.01 1.78 13.83
C ASN A 21 12.98 3.09 12.99
N LYS A 22 14.14 3.57 12.52
CA LYS A 22 14.35 4.90 11.93
C LYS A 22 14.32 4.92 10.40
N LYS A 23 14.39 3.76 9.72
CA LYS A 23 14.39 3.73 8.24
C LYS A 23 13.31 2.80 7.70
N VAL A 24 12.06 3.26 7.81
CA VAL A 24 10.91 2.61 7.16
C VAL A 24 11.00 2.86 5.66
N ILE A 25 11.10 1.80 4.87
CA ILE A 25 11.09 1.91 3.40
C ILE A 25 9.63 2.05 2.95
N PRO A 26 9.28 3.09 2.17
CA PRO A 26 7.92 3.28 1.68
C PRO A 26 7.44 2.09 0.84
N PHE A 27 6.34 1.44 1.26
CA PHE A 27 5.72 0.38 0.47
C PHE A 27 5.16 0.97 -0.82
N LYS A 28 5.47 0.34 -1.96
CA LYS A 28 5.06 0.80 -3.30
C LYS A 28 5.32 2.29 -3.58
N LYS A 29 6.32 2.89 -2.93
CA LYS A 29 6.66 4.32 -3.03
C LYS A 29 5.54 5.26 -2.56
N GLN A 30 4.69 4.81 -1.63
CA GLN A 30 3.66 5.64 -1.03
C GLN A 30 4.23 6.44 0.15
N ASP A 31 4.28 7.76 0.02
CA ASP A 31 4.65 8.68 1.12
C ASP A 31 3.39 9.25 1.77
N TYR A 32 3.18 8.94 3.05
CA TYR A 32 2.03 9.41 3.81
C TYR A 32 1.93 10.94 3.84
N GLN A 33 3.04 11.65 4.04
CA GLN A 33 3.02 13.11 4.20
C GLN A 33 2.63 13.78 2.89
N SER A 34 3.22 13.35 1.77
CA SER A 34 2.88 13.87 0.45
C SER A 34 1.42 13.58 0.09
N LEU A 35 0.95 12.34 0.30
CA LEU A 35 -0.43 11.94 0.00
C LEU A 35 -1.44 12.72 0.84
N LYS A 36 -1.15 12.94 2.13
CA LYS A 36 -1.99 13.73 3.03
C LYS A 36 -2.07 15.18 2.57
N GLN A 37 -0.94 15.80 2.27
CA GLN A 37 -0.92 17.19 1.81
C GLN A 37 -1.69 17.37 0.51
N GLU A 38 -1.54 16.46 -0.45
CA GLU A 38 -2.27 16.48 -1.71
C GLU A 38 -3.79 16.39 -1.49
N CYS A 39 -4.24 15.45 -0.65
CA CYS A 39 -5.66 15.28 -0.35
C CYS A 39 -6.25 16.51 0.36
N LEU A 40 -5.50 17.09 1.31
CA LEU A 40 -5.91 18.32 2.00
C LEU A 40 -6.00 19.51 1.05
N ALA A 41 -5.02 19.67 0.15
CA ALA A 41 -5.01 20.73 -0.85
C ALA A 41 -6.19 20.61 -1.83
N LYS A 42 -6.57 19.39 -2.19
CA LYS A 42 -7.72 19.09 -3.06
C LYS A 42 -9.06 19.11 -2.32
N GLY A 43 -9.07 19.08 -0.98
CA GLY A 43 -10.29 18.95 -0.18
C GLY A 43 -10.99 17.59 -0.36
N THR A 44 -10.25 16.56 -0.77
CA THR A 44 -10.79 15.21 -1.06
C THR A 44 -10.29 14.19 -0.05
N LEU A 45 -11.06 13.13 0.18
CA LEU A 45 -10.61 11.99 0.99
C LEU A 45 -9.64 11.11 0.19
N PHE A 46 -8.64 10.58 0.88
CA PHE A 46 -7.70 9.64 0.28
C PHE A 46 -8.38 8.30 -0.06
N CYS A 47 -8.19 7.83 -1.29
CA CYS A 47 -8.52 6.48 -1.74
C CYS A 47 -7.22 5.80 -2.16
N ASP A 48 -6.92 4.64 -1.59
CA ASP A 48 -5.64 3.95 -1.84
C ASP A 48 -5.65 3.29 -3.23
N PRO A 49 -4.78 3.73 -4.17
CA PRO A 49 -4.69 3.09 -5.49
C PRO A 49 -4.01 1.73 -5.45
N THR A 50 -3.25 1.44 -4.39
CA THR A 50 -2.49 0.19 -4.25
C THR A 50 -3.24 -0.91 -3.52
N PHE A 51 -4.31 -0.54 -2.82
CA PHE A 51 -5.22 -1.41 -2.10
C PHE A 51 -6.65 -0.84 -2.19
N PRO A 52 -7.31 -1.00 -3.35
CA PRO A 52 -8.62 -0.39 -3.60
C PRO A 52 -9.71 -0.99 -2.72
N ALA A 53 -10.82 -0.28 -2.56
CA ALA A 53 -11.99 -0.77 -1.83
C ALA A 53 -12.85 -1.71 -2.69
N GLU A 54 -12.22 -2.78 -3.22
CA GLU A 54 -12.82 -3.73 -4.17
C GLU A 54 -12.80 -5.16 -3.61
N SER A 55 -13.52 -6.08 -4.25
CA SER A 55 -13.55 -7.50 -3.86
C SER A 55 -12.16 -8.13 -3.83
N ASP A 56 -11.28 -7.72 -4.74
CA ASP A 56 -9.92 -8.28 -4.87
C ASP A 56 -9.05 -7.95 -3.66
N SER A 57 -9.38 -6.86 -2.95
CA SER A 57 -8.74 -6.49 -1.69
C SER A 57 -9.26 -7.30 -0.49
N LEU A 58 -10.43 -7.93 -0.60
CA LEU A 58 -10.95 -8.84 0.43
C LEU A 58 -10.29 -10.21 0.35
N GLY A 59 -10.00 -10.70 -0.86
CA GLY A 59 -9.32 -11.96 -1.10
C GLY A 59 -9.64 -12.54 -2.47
N TYR A 60 -9.29 -13.81 -2.66
CA TYR A 60 -9.39 -14.48 -3.96
C TYR A 60 -10.31 -15.72 -3.95
N ASN A 61 -10.22 -16.58 -2.92
CA ASN A 61 -11.03 -17.80 -2.83
C ASN A 61 -12.28 -17.59 -1.96
N GLU A 62 -12.17 -17.81 -0.65
CA GLU A 62 -13.29 -17.71 0.27
C GLU A 62 -13.83 -16.30 0.46
N LEU A 63 -13.06 -15.28 0.08
CA LEU A 63 -13.44 -13.87 0.15
C LEU A 63 -13.36 -13.18 -1.23
N GLY A 64 -13.24 -13.97 -2.29
CA GLY A 64 -13.19 -13.44 -3.65
C GLY A 64 -14.53 -12.92 -4.16
N PRO A 65 -14.54 -12.35 -5.38
CA PRO A 65 -15.72 -11.69 -5.97
C PRO A 65 -16.97 -12.58 -6.05
N GLN A 66 -16.78 -13.89 -6.20
CA GLN A 66 -17.88 -14.86 -6.34
C GLN A 66 -18.26 -15.53 -5.01
N SER A 67 -17.55 -15.24 -3.92
CA SER A 67 -17.85 -15.83 -2.62
C SER A 67 -19.13 -15.27 -2.04
N SER A 68 -19.97 -16.17 -1.50
CA SER A 68 -21.13 -15.79 -0.70
C SER A 68 -20.75 -15.01 0.57
N LYS A 69 -19.55 -15.23 1.11
CA LYS A 69 -19.06 -14.57 2.34
C LYS A 69 -18.72 -13.09 2.13
N ALA A 70 -18.23 -12.74 0.94
CA ALA A 70 -17.87 -11.35 0.60
C ALA A 70 -19.04 -10.57 -0.04
N ARG A 71 -20.16 -11.25 -0.34
CA ARG A 71 -21.33 -10.64 -0.96
C ARG A 71 -21.98 -9.63 -0.02
N GLY A 72 -22.19 -8.41 -0.50
CA GLY A 72 -22.87 -7.35 0.25
C GLY A 72 -21.99 -6.60 1.25
N VAL A 73 -20.67 -6.87 1.27
CA VAL A 73 -19.71 -6.07 2.05
C VAL A 73 -19.72 -4.63 1.57
N GLN A 74 -19.75 -3.69 2.52
CA GLN A 74 -19.67 -2.25 2.26
C GLN A 74 -18.46 -1.66 2.95
N TRP A 75 -17.66 -0.91 2.20
CA TRP A 75 -16.51 -0.19 2.72
C TRP A 75 -16.97 1.10 3.40
N LYS A 76 -16.67 1.24 4.69
CA LYS A 76 -17.05 2.41 5.50
C LYS A 76 -15.81 3.00 6.16
N ARG A 77 -15.84 4.32 6.39
CA ARG A 77 -14.80 5.02 7.15
C ARG A 77 -15.26 5.16 8.61
N PRO A 78 -14.37 5.00 9.59
CA PRO A 78 -14.65 5.37 10.97
C PRO A 78 -15.03 6.85 11.08
N LYS A 79 -15.90 7.18 12.05
CA LYS A 79 -16.22 8.56 12.43
C LYS A 79 -15.30 9.03 13.53
#